data_AF-A0A252DX66-F1
#
_entry.id   AF-A0A252DX66-F1
#
_cell.length_a   1.000
_cell.length_b   1.000
_cell.length_c   1.000
_cell.angle_alpha   90.00
_cell.angle_beta   90.00
_cell.angle_gamma   90.00
#
_symmetry.space_group_name_H-M   'P 1'
#
loop_
_entity.id
_entity.type
_entity.pdbx_description
1 polymer ?
#
loop_
_entity_poly.entity_id
_entity_poly.type
_entity_poly.pdbx_seq_one_letter_code
_entity_poly.pdbx_strand_id
1 'polypeptide(L)' 'MLSNILQFYQVVYQCCIWISKMRVKLCDRCSQSAPILYRVKYEQGGQWIFVCPDCWSSVSDNNPFYVYGGTWKAQKNKK' A
#
# COMPACT_ATOMS: atom_id res chain seq x y z
N MET A 1 -10.34 20.44 36.08
CA MET A 1 -10.51 20.81 34.65
C MET A 1 -9.28 20.55 33.79
N LEU A 2 -8.04 20.65 34.31
CA LEU A 2 -6.80 20.40 33.54
C LEU A 2 -6.56 18.92 33.17
N SER A 3 -7.14 17.97 33.91
CA SER A 3 -7.01 16.52 33.68
C SER A 3 -7.68 16.06 32.38
N ASN A 4 -8.83 16.62 32.01
CA ASN A 4 -9.53 16.27 30.77
C ASN A 4 -8.72 16.69 29.53
N ILE A 5 -8.17 17.90 29.52
CA ILE A 5 -7.39 18.43 28.40
C ILE A 5 -6.13 17.58 28.15
N LEU A 6 -5.45 17.17 29.22
CA LEU A 6 -4.29 16.27 29.14
C LEU A 6 -4.67 14.88 28.60
N GLN A 7 -5.80 14.31 29.02
CA GLN A 7 -6.30 13.04 28.49
C GLN A 7 -6.68 13.14 26.99
N PHE A 8 -7.31 14.24 26.57
CA PHE A 8 -7.60 14.48 25.14
C PHE A 8 -6.31 14.56 24.31
N TYR A 9 -5.30 15.28 24.79
CA TYR A 9 -4.03 15.41 24.07
C TYR A 9 -3.32 14.06 23.92
N GLN A 10 -3.37 13.23 24.95
CA GLN A 10 -2.75 11.90 24.95
C GLN A 10 -3.46 10.94 23.99
N VAL A 11 -4.80 11.01 23.87
CA VAL A 11 -5.58 10.23 22.89
C VAL A 11 -5.25 10.66 21.45
N VAL A 12 -5.21 11.97 21.19
CA VAL A 12 -4.84 12.50 19.87
C VAL A 12 -3.42 12.09 19.49
N TYR A 13 -2.47 12.21 20.42
CA TYR A 13 -1.08 11.81 20.20
C TYR A 13 -0.94 10.31 19.90
N GLN A 14 -1.64 9.46 20.66
CA GLN A 14 -1.65 8.01 20.44
C GLN A 14 -2.24 7.66 19.06
N CYS A 15 -3.28 8.37 18.62
CA CYS A 15 -3.89 8.19 17.31
C CYS A 15 -2.94 8.62 16.18
N CYS A 16 -2.24 9.76 16.33
CA CYS A 16 -1.23 10.23 15.38
C CYS A 16 -0.07 9.23 15.21
N ILE A 17 0.41 8.63 16.30
CA ILE A 17 1.45 7.59 16.25
C ILE A 17 0.95 6.36 15.47
N TRP A 18 -0.31 5.96 15.68
CA TRP A 18 -0.91 4.83 14.98
C TRP A 18 -1.04 5.06 13.47
N ILE A 19 -1.51 6.24 13.06
CA ILE A 19 -1.63 6.62 11.64
C ILE A 19 -0.25 6.61 10.97
N SER A 20 0.78 7.13 11.64
CA SER A 20 2.15 7.20 11.11
C SER A 20 2.77 5.82 10.84
N LYS A 21 2.26 4.76 11.48
CA LYS A 21 2.74 3.39 11.32
C LYS A 21 2.02 2.64 10.19
N MET A 22 0.85 3.10 9.79
CA MET A 22 0.09 2.49 8.70
C MET A 22 0.73 2.82 7.36
N ARG A 23 1.38 1.83 6.74
CA ARG A 23 1.84 1.98 5.36
C ARG A 23 0.67 1.74 4.42
N VAL A 24 0.14 2.83 3.86
CA VAL A 24 -0.89 2.78 2.82
C VAL A 24 -0.23 3.10 1.48
N LYS A 25 -0.58 2.33 0.46
CA LYS A 25 -0.16 2.57 -0.92
C LYS A 25 -1.32 2.23 -1.85
N LEU A 26 -1.47 3.03 -2.90
CA LEU A 26 -2.54 2.87 -3.88
C LEU A 26 -2.08 2.02 -5.06
N CYS A 27 -3.03 1.33 -5.68
CA CYS A 27 -2.86 0.70 -6.99
C CYS A 27 -2.79 1.78 -8.07
N ASP A 28 -1.80 1.70 -8.97
CA ASP A 28 -1.62 2.68 -10.05
C ASP A 28 -2.71 2.58 -11.14
N ARG A 29 -3.52 1.50 -11.16
CA ARG A 29 -4.62 1.31 -12.14
C ARG A 29 -5.99 1.73 -11.63
N CYS A 30 -6.35 1.34 -10.41
CA CYS A 30 -7.68 1.59 -9.84
C CYS A 30 -7.69 2.63 -8.71
N SER A 31 -6.53 3.14 -8.31
CA SER A 31 -6.36 4.11 -7.22
C SER A 31 -6.87 3.63 -5.85
N GLN A 32 -7.19 2.34 -5.69
CA GLN A 32 -7.60 1.76 -4.42
C GLN A 32 -6.38 1.30 -3.61
N SER A 33 -6.46 1.42 -2.29
CA SER A 33 -5.46 0.85 -1.39
C SER A 33 -5.67 -0.64 -1.20
N ALA A 34 -4.59 -1.43 -1.19
CA ALA A 34 -4.64 -2.86 -0.92
C ALA A 34 -3.56 -3.26 0.11
N PRO A 35 -3.78 -4.30 0.93
CA PRO A 35 -2.78 -4.79 1.89
C PRO A 35 -1.55 -5.39 1.20
N ILE A 36 -1.72 -5.83 -0.06
CA ILE A 36 -0.69 -6.43 -0.91
C ILE A 36 -0.77 -5.73 -2.28
N LEU A 37 0.38 -5.33 -2.80
CA LEU A 37 0.52 -4.80 -4.15
C LEU A 37 1.68 -5.51 -4.85
N TYR A 38 1.51 -5.83 -6.12
CA TYR A 38 2.55 -6.41 -6.96
C TYR A 38 3.26 -5.33 -7.75
N ARG A 39 4.58 -5.28 -7.66
CA ARG A 39 5.40 -4.43 -8.51
C ARG A 39 5.59 -5.13 -9.84
N VAL A 40 5.08 -4.55 -10.91
CA VAL A 40 5.09 -5.16 -12.25
C VAL A 40 5.46 -4.13 -13.31
N LYS A 41 5.93 -4.63 -14.45
CA LYS A 41 6.00 -3.90 -15.71
C LYS A 41 5.22 -4.73 -16.72
N TYR A 42 4.36 -4.11 -17.52
CA TYR A 42 3.46 -4.84 -18.42
C TYR A 42 3.39 -4.19 -19.82
N GLU A 43 4.11 -3.10 -20.04
CA GLU A 43 4.26 -2.43 -21.33
C GLU A 43 5.72 -2.57 -21.79
N GLN A 44 5.92 -2.68 -23.10
CA GLN A 44 7.25 -2.73 -23.70
C GLN A 44 7.99 -1.41 -23.40
N GLY A 45 9.12 -1.49 -22.70
CA GLY A 45 9.84 -0.27 -22.28
C GLY A 45 9.17 0.53 -21.16
N GLY A 46 7.97 0.15 -20.69
CA GLY A 46 7.20 0.86 -19.67
C GLY A 46 7.85 0.97 -18.28
N GLN A 47 7.19 1.74 -17.42
CA GLN A 47 7.64 1.98 -16.06
C GLN A 47 7.19 0.86 -15.10
N TRP A 48 7.82 0.82 -13.94
CA TRP A 48 7.39 -0.04 -12.85
C TRP A 48 6.17 0.55 -12.16
N ILE A 49 5.10 -0.23 -12.08
CA ILE A 49 3.86 0.15 -11.39
C ILE A 49 3.55 -0.84 -10.26
N PHE A 50 2.71 -0.42 -9.33
CA PHE A 50 2.13 -1.24 -8.27
C PHE A 50 0.66 -1.52 -8.59
N VAL A 51 0.30 -2.81 -8.67
CA VAL A 51 -1.07 -3.24 -8.94
C VAL A 51 -1.63 -4.05 -7.78
N CYS A 52 -2.92 -3.87 -7.47
CA CYS A 52 -3.64 -4.74 -6.54
C CYS A 52 -3.90 -6.13 -7.16
N PRO A 53 -4.29 -7.14 -6.36
CA PRO A 53 -4.57 -8.47 -6.87
C PRO A 53 -5.62 -8.52 -7.98
N ASP A 54 -6.67 -7.70 -7.90
CA ASP A 54 -7.73 -7.68 -8.91
C ASP A 54 -7.22 -7.12 -10.25
N CYS A 55 -6.42 -6.04 -10.20
CA CYS A 55 -5.80 -5.46 -11.39
C CYS A 55 -4.67 -6.32 -11.95
N TRP A 56 -4.03 -7.13 -11.09
CA TRP A 56 -2.91 -7.99 -11.46
C TRP A 56 -3.33 -9.05 -12.46
N SER A 57 -4.46 -9.71 -12.24
CA SER A 57 -5.00 -10.74 -13.15
C SER A 57 -5.13 -10.21 -14.58
N SER A 58 -5.57 -8.94 -14.72
CA SER A 58 -5.76 -8.29 -16.02
C SER A 58 -4.46 -7.87 -16.71
N VAL A 59 -3.34 -7.67 -15.98
CA VAL A 59 -2.04 -7.32 -16.59
C VAL A 59 -1.15 -8.53 -16.82
N SER A 60 -1.30 -9.59 -16.01
CA SER A 60 -0.48 -10.80 -16.12
C SER A 60 -1.01 -11.76 -17.19
N ASP A 61 -2.31 -11.76 -17.43
CA ASP A 61 -2.92 -12.69 -18.38
C ASP A 61 -2.52 -12.34 -19.83
N ASN A 62 -1.99 -13.34 -20.55
CA ASN A 62 -1.64 -13.27 -21.97
C ASN A 62 -0.74 -12.09 -22.40
N ASN A 63 0.10 -11.56 -21.51
CA ASN A 63 0.95 -10.41 -21.82
C ASN A 63 2.44 -10.79 -21.97
N PRO A 64 3.04 -10.70 -23.18
CA PRO A 64 4.44 -11.05 -23.42
C PRO A 64 5.44 -10.05 -22.82
N PHE A 65 5.00 -8.84 -22.47
CA PHE A 65 5.83 -7.81 -21.87
C PHE A 65 5.74 -7.79 -20.34
N TYR A 66 5.00 -8.73 -19.76
CA TYR A 66 4.83 -8.83 -18.32
C TYR A 66 6.14 -9.24 -17.64
N VAL A 67 6.56 -8.43 -16.67
CA VAL A 67 7.72 -8.67 -15.82
C VAL A 67 7.33 -8.42 -14.37
N TYR A 68 7.60 -9.41 -13.52
CA TYR A 68 7.38 -9.32 -12.08
C TYR A 68 8.60 -8.72 -11.37
N GLY A 69 8.37 -7.78 -10.45
CA GLY A 69 9.41 -7.03 -9.73
C GLY A 69 9.31 -7.09 -8.20
N GLY A 70 8.45 -7.94 -7.65
CA GLY A 70 8.31 -8.18 -6.22
C GLY A 70 6.94 -7.83 -5.63
N THR A 71 6.75 -8.19 -4.36
CA THR A 71 5.52 -7.92 -3.61
C THR A 71 5.77 -6.87 -2.55
N TRP A 72 4.96 -5.82 -2.53
CA TRP A 72 4.86 -4.90 -1.41
C TRP A 72 3.73 -5.36 -0.48
N LYS A 73 4.01 -5.36 0.84
CA LYS A 73 3.04 -5.70 1.89
C LYS A 73 2.90 -4.51 2.84
N ALA A 74 1.67 -4.12 3.15
CA ALA A 74 1.36 -3.05 4.09
C ALA A 74 1.95 -3.37 5.48
N GLN A 75 1.76 -4.62 5.92
CA GLN A 75 2.32 -5.14 7.17
C GLN A 75 3.72 -5.71 6.94
N LYS A 76 4.70 -5.26 7.74
CA LYS A 76 6.00 -5.95 7.86
C LYS A 76 5.89 -6.90 9.06
N ASN A 77 6.22 -8.17 8.86
CA ASN A 77 6.37 -9.09 9.98
C ASN A 77 7.51 -8.58 10.87
N LYS A 78 7.23 -8.33 12.14
CA LYS A 78 8.27 -8.10 13.14
C LYS A 78 8.91 -9.45 13.43
N LYS A 79 10.23 -9.56 13.22
CA LYS A 79 11.02 -10.67 13.75
C LYS A 79 11.28 -10.44 15.23
#